data_AF-A0A2E0SGK4-F1
#
_entry.id   AF-A0A2E0SGK4-F1
#
_cell.length_a   1.000
_cell.length_b   1.000
_cell.length_c   1.000
_cell.angle_alpha   90.00
_cell.angle_beta   90.00
_cell.angle_gamma   90.00
#
_symmetry.space_group_name_H-M   'P 1'
#
loop_
_entity.id
_entity.type
_entity.pdbx_description
1 polymer ?
#
loop_
_entity_poly.entity_id
_entity_poly.type
_entity_poly.pdbx_seq_one_letter_code
_entity_poly.pdbx_strand_id
1 'polypeptide(L)'
;MNDDLIKSLEDDLAHAKAEHEKTPHPFPSRNSQQEWGAYQNAYARMLEAERKLAAARHEEYAADIAFPLKWCTGAPCPILLANDYRSFLTFFVAKVDPDWDGTYTTVSDPADSQNTGVGVVEFDLCVGSKLGDPNDEVFHGHPLHGRGMRAYTAQEVINSRWIDETDRINSVHSQYSPESWKKLRHYVFWFHDSTFECLAMSFKAQLRNESMPEVLQYLSDRLIHG
;
A
#
# COMPACT_ATOMS: atom_id res chain seq x y z
N MET A 1 8.80 6.63 -32.96
CA MET A 1 8.31 5.30 -32.54
C MET A 1 7.95 5.30 -31.06
N ASN A 2 8.78 5.83 -30.15
CA ASN A 2 8.38 6.01 -28.74
C ASN A 2 7.33 7.14 -28.57
N ASP A 3 7.49 8.25 -29.30
CA ASP A 3 6.61 9.42 -29.15
C ASP A 3 5.16 9.15 -29.56
N ASP A 4 4.93 8.37 -30.62
CA ASP A 4 3.58 7.99 -31.05
C ASP A 4 2.88 7.08 -30.03
N LEU A 5 3.64 6.19 -29.39
CA LEU A 5 3.15 5.33 -28.31
C LEU A 5 2.82 6.16 -27.06
N ILE A 6 3.72 7.05 -26.63
CA ILE A 6 3.49 7.92 -25.48
C ILE A 6 2.23 8.76 -25.69
N LYS A 7 2.09 9.37 -26.88
CA LYS A 7 0.90 10.15 -27.22
C LYS A 7 -0.39 9.33 -27.17
N SER A 8 -0.37 8.11 -27.72
CA SER A 8 -1.53 7.20 -27.62
C SER A 8 -1.90 6.89 -26.17
N LEU A 9 -0.90 6.68 -25.30
CA LEU A 9 -1.12 6.40 -23.88
C LEU A 9 -1.62 7.64 -23.10
N GLU A 10 -1.21 8.84 -23.51
CA GLU A 10 -1.76 10.10 -22.99
C GLU A 10 -3.24 10.25 -23.33
N ASP A 11 -3.61 9.98 -24.59
CA ASP A 11 -5.00 10.02 -25.06
C ASP A 11 -5.86 8.97 -24.33
N ASP A 12 -5.34 7.75 -24.16
CA ASP A 12 -6.00 6.67 -23.40
C ASP A 12 -6.22 7.07 -21.93
N LEU A 13 -5.21 7.67 -21.28
CA LEU A 13 -5.32 8.13 -19.90
C LEU A 13 -6.34 9.27 -19.78
N ALA A 14 -6.33 10.23 -20.71
CA ALA A 14 -7.30 11.32 -20.73
C ALA A 14 -8.73 10.79 -20.86
N HIS A 15 -8.95 9.80 -21.72
CA HIS A 15 -10.24 9.14 -21.85
C HIS A 15 -10.67 8.43 -20.55
N ALA A 16 -9.78 7.62 -19.97
CA ALA A 16 -10.08 6.88 -18.75
C ALA A 16 -10.37 7.80 -17.54
N LYS A 17 -9.66 8.93 -17.42
CA LYS A 17 -9.94 9.97 -16.42
C LYS A 17 -11.32 10.58 -16.60
N ALA A 18 -11.67 10.93 -17.85
CA ALA A 18 -12.98 11.49 -18.16
C ALA A 18 -14.12 10.47 -17.91
N GLU A 19 -13.91 9.17 -18.14
CA GLU A 19 -14.87 8.12 -17.77
C GLU A 19 -15.05 8.03 -16.24
N HIS A 20 -13.95 8.02 -15.48
CA HIS A 20 -13.99 7.98 -14.01
C HIS A 20 -14.67 9.22 -13.43
N GLU A 21 -14.36 10.42 -13.91
CA GLU A 21 -14.99 11.67 -13.44
C GLU A 21 -16.51 11.70 -13.68
N LYS A 22 -16.97 11.10 -14.79
CA LYS A 22 -18.41 10.94 -15.10
C LYS A 22 -19.08 9.83 -14.28
N THR A 23 -18.31 9.02 -13.58
CA THR A 23 -18.80 7.90 -12.75
C THR A 23 -18.64 8.29 -11.28
N PRO A 24 -19.62 8.99 -10.67
CA PRO A 24 -19.47 9.49 -9.32
C PRO A 24 -19.30 8.36 -8.31
N HIS A 25 -18.59 8.63 -7.22
CA HIS A 25 -18.54 7.71 -6.09
C HIS A 25 -19.98 7.45 -5.60
N PRO A 26 -20.41 6.19 -5.53
CA PRO A 26 -21.79 5.86 -5.18
C PRO A 26 -22.10 6.24 -3.73
N PHE A 27 -23.32 6.68 -3.49
CA PHE A 27 -23.92 6.80 -2.16
C PHE A 27 -24.80 5.57 -1.89
N PRO A 28 -25.07 5.21 -0.63
CA PRO A 28 -25.99 4.13 -0.30
C PRO A 28 -27.35 4.33 -1.00
N SER A 29 -27.68 3.45 -1.94
CA SER A 29 -28.87 3.52 -2.81
C SER A 29 -29.39 2.11 -3.10
N ARG A 30 -30.60 1.99 -3.67
CA ARG A 30 -31.17 0.71 -4.12
C ARG A 30 -30.35 0.02 -5.21
N ASN A 31 -29.55 0.77 -5.97
CA ASN A 31 -28.71 0.26 -7.05
C ASN A 31 -27.22 0.25 -6.67
N SER A 32 -26.91 0.41 -5.38
CA SER A 32 -25.55 0.61 -4.87
C SER A 32 -24.57 -0.42 -5.44
N GLN A 33 -24.92 -1.70 -5.48
CA GLN A 33 -24.01 -2.74 -5.98
C GLN A 33 -23.60 -2.54 -7.45
N GLN A 34 -24.54 -2.16 -8.32
CA GLN A 34 -24.23 -1.91 -9.73
C GLN A 34 -23.41 -0.62 -9.90
N GLU A 35 -23.77 0.42 -9.14
CA GLU A 35 -23.08 1.71 -9.15
C GLU A 35 -21.64 1.57 -8.64
N TRP A 36 -21.43 0.79 -7.56
CA TRP A 36 -20.12 0.39 -7.06
C TRP A 36 -19.30 -0.37 -8.09
N GLY A 37 -19.90 -1.34 -8.79
CA GLY A 37 -19.21 -2.08 -9.84
C GLY A 37 -18.77 -1.18 -11.00
N ALA A 38 -19.62 -0.25 -11.44
CA ALA A 38 -19.28 0.71 -12.48
C ALA A 38 -18.13 1.64 -12.05
N TYR A 39 -18.22 2.21 -10.84
CA TYR A 39 -17.20 3.07 -10.25
C TYR A 39 -15.83 2.34 -10.14
N GLN A 40 -15.83 1.14 -9.57
CA GLN A 40 -14.60 0.34 -9.43
C GLN A 40 -13.96 0.00 -10.77
N ASN A 41 -14.76 -0.32 -11.78
CA ASN A 41 -14.25 -0.61 -13.13
C ASN A 41 -13.64 0.63 -13.79
N ALA A 42 -14.31 1.78 -13.71
CA ALA A 42 -13.78 3.04 -14.25
C ALA A 42 -12.48 3.44 -13.54
N TYR A 43 -12.45 3.33 -12.21
CA TYR A 43 -11.26 3.61 -11.40
C TYR A 43 -10.10 2.65 -11.72
N ALA A 44 -10.38 1.36 -11.88
CA ALA A 44 -9.36 0.38 -12.27
C ALA A 44 -8.77 0.66 -13.66
N ARG A 45 -9.60 1.06 -14.63
CA ARG A 45 -9.12 1.46 -15.97
C ARG A 45 -8.23 2.70 -15.92
N MET A 46 -8.62 3.71 -15.14
CA MET A 46 -7.82 4.91 -14.95
C MET A 46 -6.44 4.55 -14.38
N LEU A 47 -6.40 3.79 -13.29
CA LEU A 47 -5.13 3.37 -12.66
C LEU A 47 -4.25 2.54 -13.61
N GLU A 48 -4.84 1.67 -14.42
CA GLU A 48 -4.09 0.90 -15.42
C GLU A 48 -3.50 1.79 -16.51
N ALA A 49 -4.25 2.78 -16.99
CA ALA A 49 -3.75 3.75 -17.97
C ALA A 49 -2.61 4.61 -17.38
N GLU A 50 -2.72 5.02 -16.11
CA GLU A 50 -1.64 5.74 -15.40
C GLU A 50 -0.35 4.92 -15.35
N ARG A 51 -0.45 3.64 -14.98
CA ARG A 51 0.71 2.73 -14.90
C ARG A 51 1.37 2.55 -16.26
N LYS A 52 0.57 2.33 -17.32
CA LYS A 52 1.11 2.15 -18.69
C LYS A 52 1.85 3.39 -19.17
N LEU A 53 1.28 4.59 -18.95
CA LEU A 53 1.94 5.83 -19.34
C LEU A 53 3.23 6.05 -18.54
N ALA A 54 3.19 5.86 -17.22
CA ALA A 54 4.37 5.99 -16.37
C ALA A 54 5.48 4.99 -16.76
N ALA A 55 5.12 3.73 -17.02
CA ALA A 55 6.04 2.71 -17.48
C ALA A 55 6.70 3.07 -18.83
N ALA A 56 5.92 3.55 -19.81
CA ALA A 56 6.44 3.97 -21.12
C ALA A 56 7.40 5.17 -21.03
N ARG A 57 7.24 6.01 -20.00
CA ARG A 57 8.13 7.14 -19.71
C ARG A 57 9.29 6.80 -18.78
N HIS A 58 9.41 5.55 -18.32
CA HIS A 58 10.36 5.13 -17.29
C HIS A 58 10.24 5.94 -15.99
N GLU A 59 9.04 6.39 -15.67
CA GLU A 59 8.74 7.05 -14.40
C GLU A 59 8.45 6.00 -13.32
N GLU A 60 8.54 6.41 -12.05
CA GLU A 60 8.07 5.58 -10.93
C GLU A 60 6.55 5.44 -10.92
N TYR A 61 6.04 4.26 -10.58
CA TYR A 61 4.60 4.01 -10.50
C TYR A 61 4.26 2.90 -9.50
N ALA A 62 3.04 2.92 -8.98
CA ALA A 62 2.55 1.89 -8.06
C ALA A 62 1.83 0.76 -8.82
N ALA A 63 2.34 -0.46 -8.69
CA ALA A 63 1.78 -1.69 -9.24
C ALA A 63 1.06 -2.50 -8.16
N ASP A 64 -0.04 -3.15 -8.54
CA ASP A 64 -0.77 -4.02 -7.63
C ASP A 64 0.06 -5.28 -7.29
N ILE A 65 0.04 -5.68 -6.01
CA ILE A 65 0.69 -6.92 -5.53
C ILE A 65 -0.34 -7.87 -4.95
N ALA A 66 -0.03 -9.16 -5.00
CA ALA A 66 -0.81 -10.18 -4.31
C ALA A 66 -0.55 -10.09 -2.81
N PHE A 67 -1.37 -9.30 -2.12
CA PHE A 67 -1.32 -9.14 -0.68
C PHE A 67 -2.55 -9.78 -0.01
N PRO A 68 -2.38 -10.74 0.92
CA PRO A 68 -3.47 -11.59 1.37
C PRO A 68 -4.35 -10.98 2.47
N LEU A 69 -3.94 -9.86 3.07
CA LEU A 69 -4.67 -9.25 4.19
C LEU A 69 -5.37 -7.96 3.75
N LYS A 70 -6.53 -7.68 4.35
CA LYS A 70 -7.25 -6.41 4.17
C LYS A 70 -7.38 -5.74 5.53
N TRP A 71 -6.85 -4.54 5.66
CA TRP A 71 -6.92 -3.79 6.92
C TRP A 71 -8.24 -3.04 7.06
N CYS A 72 -8.58 -2.69 8.29
CA CYS A 72 -9.67 -1.79 8.61
C CYS A 72 -9.44 -0.43 7.93
N THR A 73 -10.41 0.06 7.15
CA THR A 73 -10.27 1.35 6.46
C THR A 73 -10.47 2.53 7.41
N GLY A 74 -11.22 2.37 8.51
CA GLY A 74 -11.48 3.46 9.46
C GLY A 74 -10.44 3.62 10.56
N ALA A 75 -9.94 2.50 11.12
CA ALA A 75 -8.97 2.53 12.22
C ALA A 75 -7.98 1.35 12.09
N PRO A 76 -7.09 1.35 11.08
CA PRO A 76 -6.10 0.29 10.92
C PRO A 76 -5.00 0.31 11.98
N CYS A 77 -4.75 1.45 12.62
CA CYS A 77 -3.75 1.68 13.67
C CYS A 77 -2.41 0.98 13.39
N PRO A 78 -1.70 1.32 12.29
CA PRO A 78 -0.46 0.66 11.93
C PRO A 78 0.63 0.92 12.97
N ILE A 79 1.42 -0.11 13.29
CA ILE A 79 2.61 0.00 14.15
C ILE A 79 3.80 -0.63 13.42
N LEU A 80 4.87 0.16 13.28
CA LEU A 80 6.15 -0.26 12.75
C LEU A 80 7.11 -0.60 13.90
N LEU A 81 7.65 -1.81 13.89
CA LEU A 81 8.78 -2.19 14.73
C LEU A 81 9.95 -2.59 13.84
N ALA A 82 11.09 -1.94 14.00
CA ALA A 82 12.26 -2.19 13.17
C ALA A 82 13.56 -2.10 13.96
N ASN A 83 14.54 -2.91 13.56
CA ASN A 83 15.95 -2.78 13.90
C ASN A 83 16.79 -3.00 12.63
N ASP A 84 18.12 -3.04 12.77
CA ASP A 84 19.06 -3.19 11.65
C ASP A 84 18.90 -4.50 10.86
N TYR A 85 18.21 -5.51 11.41
CA TYR A 85 18.10 -6.85 10.82
C TYR A 85 16.68 -7.23 10.39
N ARG A 86 15.65 -6.63 11.00
CA ARG A 86 14.25 -7.04 10.86
C ARG A 86 13.32 -5.85 10.91
N SER A 87 12.25 -5.92 10.13
CA SER A 87 11.15 -4.95 10.19
C SER A 87 9.81 -5.66 10.15
N PHE A 88 8.93 -5.26 11.06
CA PHE A 88 7.57 -5.74 11.19
C PHE A 88 6.60 -4.57 11.07
N LEU A 89 5.59 -4.73 10.23
CA LEU A 89 4.43 -3.85 10.19
C LEU A 89 3.23 -4.62 10.74
N THR A 90 2.52 -4.03 11.69
CA THR A 90 1.28 -4.57 12.22
C THR A 90 0.14 -3.61 11.98
N PHE A 91 -1.09 -4.13 11.88
CA PHE A 91 -2.31 -3.34 11.71
C PHE A 91 -3.54 -4.19 12.04
N PHE A 92 -4.68 -3.55 12.32
CA PHE A 92 -5.95 -4.24 12.48
C PHE A 92 -6.54 -4.65 11.13
N VAL A 93 -6.95 -5.92 11.04
CA VAL A 93 -7.62 -6.51 9.87
C VAL A 93 -9.10 -6.17 9.91
N ALA A 94 -9.67 -5.86 8.76
CA ALA A 94 -11.10 -5.59 8.66
C ALA A 94 -11.89 -6.85 9.01
N LYS A 95 -12.70 -6.81 10.07
CA LYS A 95 -13.87 -7.69 10.19
C LYS A 95 -15.01 -7.02 9.43
N VAL A 96 -15.41 -7.59 8.30
CA VAL A 96 -16.68 -7.23 7.69
C VAL A 96 -17.74 -7.97 8.49
N ASP A 97 -18.56 -7.23 9.24
CA ASP A 97 -19.79 -7.77 9.78
C ASP A 97 -20.74 -8.02 8.59
N PRO A 98 -21.06 -9.28 8.26
CA PRO A 98 -21.90 -9.60 7.10
C PRO A 98 -23.32 -9.08 7.25
N ASP A 99 -23.75 -8.74 8.47
CA ASP A 99 -25.08 -8.22 8.78
C ASP A 99 -25.09 -6.68 8.94
N TRP A 100 -23.98 -6.00 8.66
CA TRP A 100 -23.87 -4.55 8.79
C TRP A 100 -24.82 -3.82 7.84
N ASP A 101 -25.76 -3.07 8.41
CA ASP A 101 -26.81 -2.34 7.69
C ASP A 101 -26.51 -0.84 7.52
N GLY A 102 -25.33 -0.39 7.96
CA GLY A 102 -24.91 1.01 7.89
C GLY A 102 -25.47 1.92 8.98
N THR A 103 -26.19 1.38 9.97
CA THR A 103 -26.84 2.20 11.03
C THR A 103 -26.01 2.31 12.32
N TYR A 104 -24.92 1.53 12.43
CA TYR A 104 -24.03 1.53 13.59
C TYR A 104 -22.56 1.48 13.18
N THR A 105 -21.69 1.95 14.07
CA THR A 105 -20.24 1.84 13.94
C THR A 105 -19.72 0.98 15.08
N THR A 106 -19.01 -0.09 14.75
CA THR A 106 -18.29 -0.88 15.76
C THR A 106 -17.00 -0.15 16.10
N VAL A 107 -16.97 0.50 17.26
CA VAL A 107 -15.72 1.04 17.82
C VAL A 107 -14.83 -0.13 18.21
N SER A 108 -13.69 -0.28 17.54
CA SER A 108 -12.69 -1.27 17.92
C SER A 108 -11.77 -0.64 18.95
N ASP A 109 -11.81 -1.12 20.19
CA ASP A 109 -10.81 -0.77 21.20
C ASP A 109 -9.52 -1.56 20.91
N PRO A 110 -8.37 -0.90 20.70
CA PRO A 110 -7.09 -1.59 20.50
C PRO A 110 -6.69 -2.54 21.64
N ALA A 111 -7.24 -2.35 22.84
CA ALA A 111 -7.05 -3.19 24.01
C ALA A 111 -8.07 -4.35 24.12
N ASP A 112 -9.12 -4.38 23.29
CA ASP A 112 -10.12 -5.45 23.31
C ASP A 112 -9.60 -6.71 22.61
N SER A 113 -9.21 -7.67 23.44
CA SER A 113 -8.69 -8.99 23.05
C SER A 113 -9.68 -9.89 22.31
N GLN A 114 -10.98 -9.60 22.34
CA GLN A 114 -11.98 -10.53 21.80
C GLN A 114 -12.33 -10.26 20.33
N ASN A 115 -11.94 -9.11 19.75
CA ASN A 115 -12.61 -8.68 18.53
C ASN A 115 -11.79 -8.21 17.32
N THR A 116 -10.45 -8.22 17.35
CA THR A 116 -9.66 -7.75 16.20
C THR A 116 -8.59 -8.77 15.78
N GLY A 117 -8.61 -9.19 14.52
CA GLY A 117 -7.49 -9.91 13.93
C GLY A 117 -6.36 -8.92 13.67
N VAL A 118 -5.13 -9.29 14.02
CA VAL A 118 -3.95 -8.47 13.78
C VAL A 118 -3.20 -9.00 12.56
N GLY A 119 -3.06 -8.16 11.55
CA GLY A 119 -2.18 -8.43 10.42
C GLY A 119 -0.74 -8.18 10.83
N VAL A 120 0.15 -9.11 10.50
CA VAL A 120 1.59 -8.97 10.72
C VAL A 120 2.29 -9.18 9.40
N VAL A 121 3.11 -8.21 9.00
CA VAL A 121 3.96 -8.28 7.81
C VAL A 121 5.41 -8.21 8.25
N GLU A 122 6.18 -9.24 7.93
CA GLU A 122 7.63 -9.29 8.12
C GLU A 122 8.32 -9.01 6.80
N PHE A 123 9.23 -8.05 6.78
CA PHE A 123 10.00 -7.68 5.59
C PHE A 123 11.40 -8.27 5.67
N ASP A 124 11.76 -9.06 4.66
CA ASP A 124 13.05 -9.72 4.57
C ASP A 124 14.12 -8.77 4.02
N LEU A 125 15.24 -8.66 4.75
CA LEU A 125 16.35 -7.75 4.44
C LEU A 125 15.87 -6.32 4.15
N CYS A 126 15.06 -5.78 5.05
CA CYS A 126 14.60 -4.40 5.00
C CYS A 126 15.78 -3.45 5.25
N VAL A 127 16.08 -2.58 4.28
CA VAL A 127 17.20 -1.62 4.37
C VAL A 127 16.73 -0.20 4.68
N GLY A 128 15.41 0.03 4.70
CA GLY A 128 14.82 1.32 5.02
C GLY A 128 13.31 1.22 5.12
N SER A 129 12.72 1.90 6.09
CA SER A 129 11.27 1.93 6.30
C SER A 129 10.84 3.27 6.88
N LYS A 130 9.65 3.72 6.52
CA LYS A 130 9.00 4.92 7.06
C LYS A 130 7.51 4.67 7.28
N LEU A 131 6.97 5.25 8.35
CA LEU A 131 5.54 5.26 8.67
C LEU A 131 5.18 6.68 9.12
N GLY A 132 4.22 7.31 8.46
CA GLY A 132 3.82 8.69 8.75
C GLY A 132 3.05 9.29 7.58
N ASP A 133 3.19 10.61 7.38
CA ASP A 133 2.55 11.30 6.26
C ASP A 133 2.93 10.70 4.89
N PRO A 134 2.02 10.77 3.89
CA PRO A 134 0.70 11.41 3.94
C PRO A 134 -0.43 10.52 4.48
N ASN A 135 -1.54 11.16 4.87
CA ASN A 135 -2.84 10.55 5.18
C ASN A 135 -3.84 10.65 4.00
N ASP A 136 -5.06 10.14 4.19
CA ASP A 136 -6.16 10.15 3.22
C ASP A 136 -6.62 11.53 2.74
N GLU A 137 -6.68 12.51 3.63
CA GLU A 137 -7.06 13.89 3.32
C GLU A 137 -6.10 14.56 2.32
N VAL A 138 -4.83 14.15 2.30
CA VAL A 138 -3.80 14.68 1.40
C VAL A 138 -3.29 13.65 0.39
N PHE A 139 -4.09 12.62 0.05
CA PHE A 139 -3.74 11.56 -0.92
C PHE A 139 -3.10 12.11 -2.21
N HIS A 140 -3.66 13.18 -2.76
CA HIS A 140 -3.23 13.78 -4.03
C HIS A 140 -1.84 14.46 -3.96
N GLY A 141 -1.32 14.70 -2.77
CA GLY A 141 0.02 15.24 -2.55
C GLY A 141 1.13 14.19 -2.61
N HIS A 142 0.80 12.90 -2.59
CA HIS A 142 1.80 11.84 -2.64
C HIS A 142 2.50 11.80 -4.02
N PRO A 143 3.83 11.56 -4.11
CA PRO A 143 4.56 11.53 -5.39
C PRO A 143 4.05 10.54 -6.44
N LEU A 144 3.39 9.46 -5.99
CA LEU A 144 2.77 8.44 -6.87
C LEU A 144 1.32 8.78 -7.27
N HIS A 145 0.78 9.92 -6.85
CA HIS A 145 -0.53 10.37 -7.28
C HIS A 145 -0.54 10.55 -8.82
N GLY A 146 -1.54 9.97 -9.48
CA GLY A 146 -1.62 9.94 -10.94
C GLY A 146 -0.69 8.93 -11.61
N ARG A 147 -0.06 8.04 -10.83
CA ARG A 147 0.88 7.00 -11.30
C ARG A 147 0.50 5.61 -10.78
N GLY A 148 -0.80 5.30 -10.79
CA GLY A 148 -1.31 3.96 -10.45
C GLY A 148 -1.46 3.69 -8.95
N MET A 149 -1.24 4.70 -8.11
CA MET A 149 -1.41 4.62 -6.67
C MET A 149 -2.90 4.48 -6.31
N ARG A 150 -3.19 3.54 -5.41
CA ARG A 150 -4.54 3.26 -4.94
C ARG A 150 -4.55 3.33 -3.41
N ALA A 151 -5.48 4.10 -2.84
CA ALA A 151 -5.68 4.16 -1.41
C ALA A 151 -6.13 2.80 -0.83
N TYR A 152 -5.89 2.58 0.46
CA TYR A 152 -6.32 1.40 1.21
C TYR A 152 -5.88 0.05 0.61
N THR A 153 -4.70 0.00 -0.02
CA THR A 153 -4.10 -1.25 -0.53
C THR A 153 -2.59 -1.27 -0.37
N ALA A 154 -2.01 -2.48 -0.48
CA ALA A 154 -0.58 -2.68 -0.59
C ALA A 154 -0.20 -2.71 -2.06
N GLN A 155 0.93 -2.09 -2.42
CA GLN A 155 1.44 -2.00 -3.77
C GLN A 155 2.98 -2.07 -3.77
N GLU A 156 3.55 -2.38 -4.93
CA GLU A 156 4.99 -2.29 -5.19
C GLU A 156 5.26 -1.07 -6.07
N VAL A 157 6.25 -0.25 -5.71
CA VAL A 157 6.67 0.90 -6.48
C VAL A 157 7.76 0.46 -7.46
N ILE A 158 7.41 0.47 -8.75
CA ILE A 158 8.32 0.15 -9.84
C ILE A 158 9.11 1.39 -10.24
N ASN A 159 10.34 1.20 -10.73
CA ASN A 159 11.32 2.28 -11.01
C ASN A 159 11.49 3.22 -9.81
N SER A 160 11.60 2.65 -8.61
CA SER A 160 11.64 3.40 -7.35
C SER A 160 12.83 4.35 -7.27
N ARG A 161 12.56 5.65 -7.25
CA ARG A 161 13.58 6.67 -7.00
C ARG A 161 14.25 6.52 -5.64
N TRP A 162 13.53 6.01 -4.64
CA TRP A 162 14.08 5.78 -3.31
C TRP A 162 15.11 4.64 -3.29
N ILE A 163 14.91 3.59 -4.10
CA ILE A 163 15.94 2.54 -4.29
C ILE A 163 17.16 3.17 -4.93
N ASP A 164 17.01 3.90 -6.03
CA ASP A 164 18.13 4.51 -6.77
C ASP A 164 18.93 5.49 -5.90
N GLU A 165 18.25 6.27 -5.06
CA GLU A 165 18.89 7.17 -4.11
C GLU A 165 19.67 6.42 -3.04
N THR A 166 19.06 5.41 -2.43
CA THR A 166 19.66 4.63 -1.34
C THR A 166 20.85 3.82 -1.85
N ASP A 167 20.74 3.22 -3.05
CA ASP A 167 21.82 2.51 -3.74
C ASP A 167 23.02 3.43 -3.98
N ARG A 168 22.76 4.62 -4.55
CA ARG A 168 23.81 5.62 -4.81
C ARG A 168 24.55 6.04 -3.55
N ILE A 169 23.83 6.27 -2.44
CA ILE A 169 24.44 6.63 -1.16
C ILE A 169 25.36 5.50 -0.67
N ASN A 170 24.93 4.24 -0.78
CA ASN A 170 25.69 3.08 -0.31
C ASN A 170 26.82 2.65 -1.25
N SER A 171 26.84 3.13 -2.49
CA SER A 171 27.86 2.80 -3.51
C SER A 171 29.30 3.18 -3.13
N VAL A 172 29.47 4.05 -2.13
CA VAL A 172 30.79 4.45 -1.61
C VAL A 172 31.44 3.39 -0.70
N HIS A 173 30.68 2.39 -0.26
CA HIS A 173 31.19 1.37 0.66
C HIS A 173 32.14 0.39 -0.05
N SER A 174 33.25 0.01 0.57
CA SER A 174 34.27 -0.85 -0.05
C SER A 174 33.77 -2.27 -0.37
N GLN A 175 32.73 -2.74 0.34
CA GLN A 175 32.06 -4.03 0.11
C GLN A 175 30.73 -3.88 -0.65
N TYR A 176 30.52 -2.75 -1.33
CA TYR A 176 29.32 -2.51 -2.13
C TYR A 176 29.12 -3.59 -3.21
N SER A 177 27.88 -4.06 -3.34
CA SER A 177 27.48 -5.07 -4.32
C SER A 177 26.22 -4.61 -5.07
N PRO A 178 26.35 -4.17 -6.35
CA PRO A 178 25.20 -3.76 -7.16
C PRO A 178 24.13 -4.85 -7.28
N GLU A 179 24.53 -6.12 -7.30
CA GLU A 179 23.62 -7.26 -7.44
C GLU A 179 22.68 -7.43 -6.25
N SER A 180 23.06 -6.94 -5.06
CA SER A 180 22.19 -6.95 -3.89
C SER A 180 21.05 -5.94 -4.04
N TRP A 181 21.34 -4.76 -4.60
CA TRP A 181 20.36 -3.68 -4.80
C TRP A 181 19.33 -4.00 -5.87
N LYS A 182 19.71 -4.75 -6.92
CA LYS A 182 18.78 -5.23 -7.96
C LYS A 182 17.68 -6.16 -7.44
N LYS A 183 17.86 -6.76 -6.25
CA LYS A 183 16.85 -7.64 -5.62
C LYS A 183 15.90 -6.89 -4.70
N LEU A 184 16.21 -5.64 -4.38
CA LEU A 184 15.43 -4.81 -3.49
C LEU A 184 14.14 -4.37 -4.19
N ARG A 185 13.06 -4.34 -3.44
CA ARG A 185 11.74 -3.88 -3.88
C ARG A 185 11.26 -2.78 -2.97
N HIS A 186 10.49 -1.86 -3.52
CA HIS A 186 9.87 -0.78 -2.75
C HIS A 186 8.39 -1.11 -2.56
N TYR A 187 7.97 -1.34 -1.32
CA TYR A 187 6.57 -1.56 -0.99
C TYR A 187 5.95 -0.31 -0.39
N VAL A 188 4.68 -0.06 -0.74
CA VAL A 188 3.85 1.00 -0.15
C VAL A 188 2.53 0.41 0.35
N PHE A 189 2.14 0.79 1.56
CA PHE A 189 0.92 0.37 2.23
C PHE A 189 0.15 1.62 2.66
N TRP A 190 -1.07 1.75 2.15
CA TRP A 190 -1.87 2.95 2.37
C TRP A 190 -2.90 2.77 3.49
N PHE A 191 -2.73 3.49 4.60
CA PHE A 191 -3.68 3.51 5.71
C PHE A 191 -4.48 4.82 5.72
N HIS A 192 -5.41 4.95 6.67
CA HIS A 192 -6.25 6.14 6.82
C HIS A 192 -5.41 7.35 7.21
N ASP A 193 -4.73 7.28 8.36
CA ASP A 193 -3.99 8.41 8.94
C ASP A 193 -2.51 8.46 8.54
N SER A 194 -2.02 7.47 7.78
CA SER A 194 -0.60 7.36 7.44
C SER A 194 -0.34 6.47 6.23
N THR A 195 0.85 6.61 5.67
CA THR A 195 1.42 5.74 4.65
C THR A 195 2.63 5.05 5.24
N PHE A 196 2.73 3.73 5.04
CA PHE A 196 3.95 2.99 5.27
C PHE A 196 4.64 2.70 3.94
N GLU A 197 5.96 2.90 3.90
CA GLU A 197 6.79 2.48 2.78
C GLU A 197 8.06 1.80 3.30
N CYS A 198 8.56 0.80 2.57
CA CYS A 198 9.85 0.18 2.87
C CYS A 198 10.58 -0.32 1.63
N LEU A 199 11.89 -0.48 1.78
CA LEU A 199 12.78 -1.11 0.83
C LEU A 199 13.22 -2.47 1.37
N ALA A 200 12.77 -3.55 0.77
CA ALA A 200 13.03 -4.92 1.25
C ALA A 200 13.09 -5.91 0.08
N MET A 201 13.74 -7.07 0.26
CA MET A 201 13.78 -8.08 -0.80
C MET A 201 12.43 -8.78 -1.01
N SER A 202 11.73 -9.07 0.07
CA SER A 202 10.43 -9.76 0.06
C SER A 202 9.66 -9.46 1.34
N PHE A 203 8.42 -9.94 1.41
CA PHE A 203 7.63 -9.90 2.64
C PHE A 203 6.92 -11.22 2.90
N LYS A 204 6.56 -11.44 4.16
CA LYS A 204 5.64 -12.51 4.60
C LYS A 204 4.51 -11.87 5.38
N ALA A 205 3.28 -12.17 5.03
CA ALA A 205 2.09 -11.66 5.71
C ALA A 205 1.33 -12.79 6.38
N GLN A 206 0.92 -12.58 7.63
CA GLN A 206 0.15 -13.55 8.41
C GLN A 206 -0.94 -12.85 9.21
N LEU A 207 -2.09 -13.51 9.35
CA LEU A 207 -3.14 -13.12 10.28
C LEU A 207 -2.85 -13.74 11.65
N ARG A 208 -2.99 -12.94 12.69
CA ARG A 208 -2.91 -13.33 14.10
C ARG A 208 -4.26 -13.09 14.77
N ASN A 209 -4.67 -14.02 15.62
CA ASN A 209 -5.96 -13.97 16.33
C ASN A 209 -5.79 -13.44 17.77
N GLU A 210 -4.57 -13.06 18.13
CA GLU A 210 -4.23 -12.42 19.39
C GLU A 210 -4.47 -10.91 19.33
N SER A 211 -4.58 -10.28 20.50
CA SER A 211 -4.68 -8.83 20.63
C SER A 211 -3.41 -8.12 20.16
N MET A 212 -3.52 -6.83 19.80
CA MET A 212 -2.36 -6.04 19.40
C MET A 212 -1.24 -6.07 20.48
N PRO A 213 -1.50 -5.88 21.79
CA PRO A 213 -0.46 -5.97 22.81
C PRO A 213 0.27 -7.32 22.83
N GLU A 214 -0.46 -8.43 22.72
CA GLU A 214 0.14 -9.78 22.69
C GLU A 214 1.02 -9.98 21.45
N VAL A 215 0.55 -9.51 20.29
CA VAL A 215 1.35 -9.53 19.05
C VAL A 215 2.61 -8.68 19.18
N LEU A 216 2.51 -7.47 19.73
CA LEU A 216 3.65 -6.59 19.93
C LEU A 216 4.68 -7.19 20.89
N GLN A 217 4.23 -7.86 21.96
CA GLN A 217 5.13 -8.56 22.88
C GLN A 217 5.88 -9.69 22.16
N TYR A 218 5.16 -10.53 21.43
CA TYR A 218 5.75 -11.60 20.61
C TYR A 218 6.77 -11.07 19.58
N LEU A 219 6.44 -9.97 18.89
CA LEU A 219 7.34 -9.38 17.88
C LEU A 219 8.55 -8.70 18.51
N SER A 220 8.40 -8.12 19.69
CA SER A 220 9.52 -7.55 20.45
C SER A 220 10.56 -8.62 20.79
N ASP A 221 10.11 -9.80 21.25
CA ASP A 221 11.01 -10.93 21.50
C ASP A 221 11.71 -11.38 20.21
N ARG A 222 10.99 -11.42 19.08
CA ARG A 222 11.56 -11.76 17.75
C ARG A 222 12.53 -10.73 17.20
N LEU A 223 12.40 -9.46 17.59
CA LEU A 223 13.33 -8.39 17.22
C LEU A 223 14.63 -8.49 18.00
N ILE A 224 14.55 -8.85 19.28
CA ILE A 224 15.70 -8.87 20.19
C ILE A 224 16.50 -10.17 20.07
N HIS A 225 15.81 -11.31 19.98
CA HIS A 225 16.43 -12.64 20.12
C HIS A 225 16.49 -13.45 18.84
N GLY A 226 15.91 -12.93 17.76
CA GLY A 226 15.59 -13.71 16.57
C GLY A 226 16.63 -13.63 15.47
#